data_AF-A0A1L9RIU5-F1
#
_entry.id   AF-A0A1L9RIU5-F1
#
_cell.length_a   1.000
_cell.length_b   1.000
_cell.length_c   1.000
_cell.angle_alpha   90.00
_cell.angle_beta   90.00
_cell.angle_gamma   90.00
#
_symmetry.space_group_name_H-M   'P 1'
#
loop_
_entity.id
_entity.type
_entity.pdbx_description
1 polymer ?
#
loop_
_entity_poly.entity_id
_entity_poly.type
_entity_poly.pdbx_seq_one_letter_code
_entity_poly.pdbx_strand_id
1 'polypeptide(L)'
;MPLDTIYLTRHGHRLNWTIDYKTGTYHAQFPTPTGNPADPTLTSYGVTQSHELAAHFTSAEFKPKPFRVYSSPFYRCLQTIKPSVEALKEVQKNGGDVDEHAEFDVRIENGVAEWFGPTTFFDHPSPASPKTLHTHFPTLLPPNPETTYTPHLYPSTRGETIAQLHDRLATALACIIADLDAEISALEATQPPSAHTSKAVLICSHAAPLVAVGRALTGKMPADSGEEDFNVFTAGLSTFKRRSGSSAGSAGGVDLLAPGTKPIRSEGLSVPNWQGGKGVGGGWDCVGNGDCSFLSGGAERGWHFNGEESFDTGPMAPPSALPTSASTLVADTKL
;
A
#
# COMPACT_ATOMS: atom_id res chain seq x y z
N MET A 1 -20.81 -7.37 -13.12
CA MET A 1 -19.62 -6.67 -13.62
C MET A 1 -18.43 -6.96 -12.73
N PRO A 2 -17.22 -7.03 -13.26
CA PRO A 2 -16.01 -7.12 -12.43
C PRO A 2 -15.80 -5.84 -11.60
N LEU A 3 -14.81 -5.86 -10.69
CA LEU A 3 -14.37 -4.67 -9.97
C LEU A 3 -14.08 -3.53 -10.96
N ASP A 4 -14.66 -2.36 -10.73
CA ASP A 4 -14.53 -1.23 -11.67
C ASP A 4 -13.84 0.00 -11.07
N THR A 5 -13.74 0.07 -9.73
CA THR A 5 -13.15 1.21 -9.02
C THR A 5 -12.15 0.76 -7.97
N ILE A 6 -11.00 1.42 -7.91
CA ILE A 6 -10.02 1.27 -6.82
C ILE A 6 -9.80 2.65 -6.20
N TYR A 7 -9.98 2.71 -4.89
CA TYR A 7 -9.61 3.85 -4.06
C TYR A 7 -8.31 3.54 -3.32
N LEU A 8 -7.35 4.45 -3.41
CA LEU A 8 -6.08 4.36 -2.69
C LEU A 8 -5.98 5.50 -1.70
N THR A 9 -5.72 5.17 -0.43
CA THR A 9 -5.43 6.19 0.58
C THR A 9 -4.10 5.91 1.26
N ARG A 10 -3.32 6.96 1.48
CA ARG A 10 -2.15 6.88 2.36
C ARG A 10 -2.61 6.96 3.81
N HIS A 11 -1.85 6.37 4.73
CA HIS A 11 -2.02 6.67 6.15
C HIS A 11 -1.96 8.20 6.43
N GLY A 12 -2.61 8.64 7.51
CA GLY A 12 -2.58 10.03 7.97
C GLY A 12 -1.22 10.48 8.52
N HIS A 13 -1.13 11.73 8.97
CA HIS A 13 0.08 12.31 9.51
C HIS A 13 0.56 11.54 10.77
N ARG A 14 1.77 10.98 10.70
CA ARG A 14 2.32 10.05 11.70
C ARG A 14 3.41 10.66 12.56
N LEU A 15 3.64 10.07 13.73
CA LEU A 15 4.89 10.29 14.47
C LEU A 15 6.07 9.73 13.67
N ASN A 16 7.26 10.25 13.93
CA ASN A 16 8.48 9.84 13.23
C ASN A 16 9.16 8.63 13.91
N TRP A 17 9.98 7.94 13.11
CA TRP A 17 10.92 6.92 13.54
C TRP A 17 12.22 7.11 12.76
N THR A 18 13.32 6.59 13.28
CA THR A 18 14.64 6.64 12.66
C THR A 18 15.26 5.25 12.64
N ILE A 19 16.32 5.10 11.84
CA ILE A 19 17.13 3.88 11.79
C ILE A 19 18.60 4.29 12.00
N ASP A 20 19.30 3.54 12.83
CA ASP A 20 20.76 3.52 12.84
C ASP A 20 21.23 2.62 11.69
N TYR A 21 21.67 3.24 10.60
CA TYR A 21 22.11 2.56 9.39
C TYR A 21 23.36 1.68 9.59
N LYS A 22 24.11 1.84 10.70
CA LYS A 22 25.27 0.98 10.98
C LYS A 22 24.86 -0.33 11.64
N THR A 23 23.82 -0.29 12.47
CA THR A 23 23.36 -1.45 13.25
C THR A 23 22.10 -2.08 12.69
N GLY A 24 21.38 -1.38 11.81
CA GLY A 24 20.03 -1.76 11.37
C GLY A 24 18.97 -1.59 12.44
N THR A 25 19.29 -0.89 13.55
CA THR A 25 18.36 -0.73 14.67
C THR A 25 17.39 0.41 14.43
N TYR A 26 16.10 0.13 14.60
CA TYR A 26 15.03 1.10 14.46
C TYR A 26 14.67 1.73 15.80
N HIS A 27 14.42 3.03 15.79
CA HIS A 27 14.06 3.80 16.97
C HIS A 27 12.78 4.61 16.73
N ALA A 28 11.81 4.43 17.62
CA ALA A 28 10.65 5.32 17.72
C ALA A 28 10.88 6.30 18.88
N GLN A 29 10.45 7.54 18.70
CA GLN A 29 10.52 8.55 19.76
C GLN A 29 9.62 8.18 20.96
N PHE A 30 8.51 7.49 20.69
CA PHE A 30 7.53 7.04 21.68
C PHE A 30 7.28 5.55 21.51
N PRO A 31 6.90 4.83 22.60
CA PRO A 31 6.50 3.43 22.49
C PRO A 31 5.40 3.24 21.44
N THR A 32 5.57 2.25 20.58
CA THR A 32 4.57 1.91 19.56
C THR A 32 3.63 0.82 20.10
N PRO A 33 2.33 0.82 19.72
CA PRO A 33 1.36 -0.11 20.29
C PRO A 33 1.71 -1.59 20.08
N THR A 34 2.33 -1.89 18.96
CA THR A 34 2.75 -3.25 18.57
C THR A 34 4.16 -3.60 19.03
N GLY A 35 4.89 -2.65 19.62
CA GLY A 35 6.31 -2.76 19.92
C GLY A 35 7.23 -2.68 18.69
N ASN A 36 6.69 -2.58 17.48
CA ASN A 36 7.49 -2.37 16.26
C ASN A 36 7.88 -0.88 16.15
N PRO A 37 9.18 -0.53 16.24
CA PRO A 37 9.63 0.87 16.18
C PRO A 37 9.45 1.55 14.81
N ALA A 38 9.33 0.78 13.72
CA ALA A 38 9.00 1.31 12.38
C ALA A 38 7.49 1.54 12.18
N ASP A 39 6.68 1.29 13.22
CA ASP A 39 5.23 1.36 13.17
C ASP A 39 4.65 2.35 14.19
N PRO A 40 5.03 3.64 14.13
CA PRO A 40 4.45 4.64 15.01
C PRO A 40 2.98 4.91 14.70
N THR A 41 2.27 5.43 15.70
CA THR A 41 0.89 5.88 15.55
C THR A 41 0.78 7.17 14.75
N LEU A 42 -0.46 7.50 14.38
CA LEU A 42 -0.82 8.83 13.92
C LEU A 42 -0.57 9.88 15.03
N THR A 43 -0.20 11.09 14.61
CA THR A 43 -0.31 12.29 15.45
C THR A 43 -1.77 12.62 15.72
N SER A 44 -2.06 13.48 16.71
CA SER A 44 -3.43 13.98 16.93
C SER A 44 -4.03 14.58 15.65
N TYR A 45 -3.22 15.32 14.91
CA TYR A 45 -3.60 15.88 13.62
C TYR A 45 -3.88 14.81 12.54
N GLY A 46 -3.07 13.74 12.49
CA GLY A 46 -3.35 12.60 11.62
C GLY A 46 -4.63 11.85 11.98
N VAL A 47 -5.03 11.85 13.25
CA VAL A 47 -6.35 11.35 13.69
C VAL A 47 -7.47 12.27 13.22
N THR A 48 -7.28 13.60 13.21
CA THR A 48 -8.26 14.50 12.59
C THR A 48 -8.43 14.19 11.10
N GLN A 49 -7.33 14.02 10.36
CA GLN A 49 -7.37 13.64 8.94
C GLN A 49 -8.14 12.33 8.71
N SER A 50 -8.02 11.32 9.60
CA SER A 50 -8.77 10.07 9.46
C SER A 50 -10.27 10.23 9.66
N HIS A 51 -10.70 11.14 10.52
CA HIS A 51 -12.12 11.49 10.67
C HIS A 51 -12.66 12.28 9.48
N GLU A 52 -11.88 13.19 8.91
CA GLU A 52 -12.26 13.93 7.68
C GLU A 52 -12.40 12.99 6.49
N LEU A 53 -11.46 12.03 6.35
CA LEU A 53 -11.56 10.96 5.36
C LEU A 53 -12.83 10.12 5.54
N ALA A 54 -13.22 9.81 6.78
CA ALA A 54 -14.46 9.07 7.06
C ALA A 54 -15.72 9.86 6.69
N ALA A 55 -15.73 11.17 6.98
CA ALA A 55 -16.82 12.06 6.59
C ALA A 55 -16.94 12.12 5.06
N HIS A 56 -15.81 12.20 4.35
CA HIS A 56 -15.78 12.15 2.90
C HIS A 56 -16.36 10.83 2.35
N PHE A 57 -15.89 9.68 2.85
CA PHE A 57 -16.39 8.37 2.42
C PHE A 57 -17.87 8.14 2.71
N THR A 58 -18.46 8.81 3.71
CA THR A 58 -19.89 8.66 4.07
C THR A 58 -20.80 9.76 3.49
N SER A 59 -20.23 10.79 2.86
CA SER A 59 -20.99 11.85 2.16
C SER A 59 -21.93 11.32 1.07
N ALA A 60 -22.97 12.05 0.70
CA ALA A 60 -23.90 11.59 -0.34
C ALA A 60 -23.24 11.52 -1.73
N GLU A 61 -22.29 12.43 -1.97
CA GLU A 61 -21.61 12.66 -3.24
C GLU A 61 -20.56 11.59 -3.53
N PHE A 62 -19.97 10.99 -2.50
CA PHE A 62 -18.93 9.98 -2.69
C PHE A 62 -19.52 8.65 -3.14
N LYS A 63 -19.35 8.30 -4.43
CA LYS A 63 -19.89 7.07 -5.04
C LYS A 63 -18.95 6.45 -6.07
N PRO A 64 -18.96 5.12 -6.22
CA PRO A 64 -19.61 4.13 -5.34
C PRO A 64 -18.93 4.05 -3.96
N LYS A 65 -19.65 3.56 -2.95
CA LYS A 65 -19.04 3.24 -1.64
C LYS A 65 -18.12 2.01 -1.76
N PRO A 66 -17.08 1.87 -0.92
CA PRO A 66 -16.27 0.66 -0.89
C PRO A 66 -17.15 -0.58 -0.68
N PHE A 67 -16.92 -1.60 -1.50
CA PHE A 67 -17.52 -2.93 -1.40
C PHE A 67 -16.66 -3.86 -0.52
N ARG A 68 -15.34 -3.72 -0.59
CA ARG A 68 -14.35 -4.39 0.28
C ARG A 68 -13.27 -3.41 0.70
N VAL A 69 -12.56 -3.72 1.78
CA VAL A 69 -11.48 -2.91 2.33
C VAL A 69 -10.24 -3.77 2.57
N TYR A 70 -9.11 -3.32 2.01
CA TYR A 70 -7.79 -3.89 2.23
C TYR A 70 -6.90 -2.85 2.92
N SER A 71 -6.01 -3.32 3.79
CA SER A 71 -5.04 -2.44 4.43
C SER A 71 -3.69 -3.12 4.55
N SER A 72 -2.64 -2.31 4.43
CA SER A 72 -1.36 -2.65 5.01
C SER A 72 -1.52 -3.00 6.51
N PRO A 73 -0.78 -4.01 7.01
CA PRO A 73 -0.82 -4.42 8.41
C PRO A 73 -0.16 -3.44 9.39
N PHE A 74 0.49 -2.37 8.91
CA PHE A 74 1.08 -1.36 9.81
C PHE A 74 -0.03 -0.59 10.54
N TYR A 75 0.12 -0.44 11.86
CA TYR A 75 -0.84 0.15 12.78
C TYR A 75 -1.40 1.48 12.26
N ARG A 76 -0.53 2.36 11.74
CA ARG A 76 -0.92 3.67 11.19
C ARG A 76 -1.93 3.59 10.05
N CYS A 77 -1.89 2.55 9.21
CA CYS A 77 -2.84 2.38 8.11
C CYS A 77 -4.22 2.01 8.66
N LEU A 78 -4.27 1.03 9.57
CA LEU A 78 -5.51 0.64 10.24
C LEU A 78 -6.11 1.77 11.08
N GLN A 79 -5.28 2.52 11.81
CA GLN A 79 -5.72 3.70 12.54
C GLN A 79 -6.30 4.77 11.62
N THR A 80 -5.79 4.89 10.38
CA THR A 80 -6.28 5.86 9.39
C THR A 80 -7.66 5.47 8.86
N ILE A 81 -7.90 4.20 8.55
CA ILE A 81 -9.19 3.78 7.98
C ILE A 81 -10.24 3.39 9.03
N LYS A 82 -9.86 3.26 10.30
CA LYS A 82 -10.78 2.87 11.37
C LYS A 82 -12.06 3.71 11.40
N PRO A 83 -12.01 5.06 11.41
CA PRO A 83 -13.23 5.85 11.44
C PRO A 83 -14.10 5.64 10.19
N SER A 84 -13.47 5.49 9.00
CA SER A 84 -14.18 5.27 7.74
C SER A 84 -14.91 3.92 7.72
N VAL A 85 -14.23 2.86 8.15
CA VAL A 85 -14.79 1.50 8.23
C VAL A 85 -15.97 1.45 9.22
N GLU A 86 -15.79 2.03 10.41
CA GLU A 86 -16.86 2.06 11.42
C GLU A 86 -18.06 2.88 10.95
N ALA A 87 -17.82 4.04 10.33
CA ALA A 87 -18.91 4.87 9.81
C ALA A 87 -19.67 4.17 8.65
N LEU A 88 -18.97 3.47 7.76
CA LEU A 88 -19.61 2.70 6.68
C LEU A 88 -20.43 1.50 7.22
N LYS A 89 -19.94 0.81 8.26
CA LYS A 89 -20.71 -0.24 8.96
C LYS A 89 -22.00 0.32 9.56
N GLU A 90 -21.95 1.50 10.17
CA GLU A 90 -23.15 2.14 10.73
C GLU A 90 -24.11 2.61 9.62
N VAL A 91 -23.60 3.14 8.49
CA VAL A 91 -24.44 3.46 7.32
C VAL A 91 -25.15 2.20 6.82
N GLN A 92 -24.45 1.07 6.69
CA GLN A 92 -25.04 -0.21 6.27
C GLN A 92 -26.13 -0.69 7.22
N LYS A 93 -25.84 -0.69 8.52
CA LYS A 93 -26.77 -1.12 9.58
C LYS A 93 -28.05 -0.29 9.60
N ASN A 94 -27.97 0.99 9.25
CA ASN A 94 -29.11 1.90 9.19
C ASN A 94 -29.84 1.87 7.84
N GLY A 95 -29.51 0.93 6.94
CA GLY A 95 -30.12 0.83 5.61
C GLY A 95 -29.75 1.99 4.68
N GLY A 96 -28.59 2.60 4.91
CA GLY A 96 -28.06 3.69 4.11
C GLY A 96 -27.52 3.23 2.76
N ASP A 97 -27.03 4.18 1.98
CA ASP A 97 -26.64 4.00 0.59
C ASP A 97 -25.22 3.38 0.47
N VAL A 98 -25.16 2.08 0.75
CA VAL A 98 -24.05 1.15 0.53
C VAL A 98 -24.59 -0.10 -0.16
N ASP A 99 -23.71 -0.84 -0.83
CA ASP A 99 -24.09 -2.11 -1.45
C ASP A 99 -24.54 -3.13 -0.38
N GLU A 100 -25.62 -3.86 -0.64
CA GLU A 100 -26.17 -4.83 0.33
C GLU A 100 -25.17 -5.95 0.67
N HIS A 101 -24.29 -6.27 -0.27
CA HIS A 101 -23.27 -7.31 -0.13
C HIS A 101 -21.90 -6.73 0.27
N ALA A 102 -21.81 -5.44 0.60
CA ALA A 102 -20.57 -4.86 1.11
C ALA A 102 -20.16 -5.49 2.44
N GLU A 103 -18.85 -5.72 2.61
CA GLU A 103 -18.26 -6.27 3.81
C GLU A 103 -17.07 -5.38 4.17
N PHE A 104 -17.12 -4.82 5.39
CA PHE A 104 -16.16 -3.84 5.85
C PHE A 104 -15.15 -4.40 6.87
N ASP A 105 -15.18 -5.72 7.12
CA ASP A 105 -14.08 -6.38 7.82
C ASP A 105 -12.82 -6.26 6.96
N VAL A 106 -11.77 -5.69 7.56
CA VAL A 106 -10.58 -5.29 6.83
C VAL A 106 -9.73 -6.51 6.52
N ARG A 107 -9.44 -6.72 5.23
CA ARG A 107 -8.52 -7.74 4.74
C ARG A 107 -7.07 -7.23 4.92
N ILE A 108 -6.33 -7.83 5.85
CA ILE A 108 -4.93 -7.47 6.13
C ILE A 108 -4.02 -8.04 5.05
N GLU A 109 -3.47 -7.18 4.19
CA GLU A 109 -2.67 -7.60 3.04
C GLU A 109 -1.22 -7.10 3.17
N ASN A 110 -0.32 -8.06 3.43
CA ASN A 110 1.12 -7.83 3.51
C ASN A 110 1.72 -7.43 2.16
N GLY A 111 1.12 -7.85 1.05
CA GLY A 111 1.53 -7.48 -0.30
C GLY A 111 1.48 -5.97 -0.58
N VAL A 112 0.69 -5.19 0.18
CA VAL A 112 0.64 -3.72 0.11
C VAL A 112 1.30 -3.04 1.32
N ALA A 113 2.17 -3.75 2.03
CA ALA A 113 2.91 -3.22 3.17
C ALA A 113 3.97 -2.18 2.78
N GLU A 114 4.50 -1.50 3.81
CA GLU A 114 5.55 -0.48 3.72
C GLU A 114 6.74 -0.96 2.89
N TRP A 115 7.43 -0.02 2.27
CA TRP A 115 8.67 -0.29 1.55
C TRP A 115 9.88 -0.02 2.44
N PHE A 116 10.82 -0.95 2.43
CA PHE A 116 12.16 -0.75 2.96
C PHE A 116 13.18 -1.00 1.85
N GLY A 117 14.17 -0.11 1.72
CA GLY A 117 15.27 -0.28 0.76
C GLY A 117 16.13 -1.51 1.08
N PRO A 118 16.83 -2.06 0.09
CA PRO A 118 17.51 -3.35 0.22
C PRO A 118 18.70 -3.31 1.21
N THR A 119 18.93 -4.42 1.93
CA THR A 119 20.07 -4.58 2.84
C THR A 119 20.61 -6.02 2.91
N THR A 120 21.94 -6.15 2.95
CA THR A 120 22.63 -7.45 3.09
C THR A 120 23.11 -7.79 4.51
N PHE A 121 22.85 -6.96 5.52
CA PHE A 121 23.34 -7.22 6.88
C PHE A 121 22.32 -7.19 8.04
N PHE A 122 21.05 -6.81 7.83
CA PHE A 122 20.00 -6.89 8.86
C PHE A 122 18.60 -7.15 8.27
N ASP A 123 17.65 -7.53 9.10
CA ASP A 123 16.25 -7.70 8.70
C ASP A 123 15.42 -6.48 9.13
N HIS A 124 14.60 -5.97 8.21
CA HIS A 124 13.61 -4.96 8.52
C HIS A 124 12.50 -5.55 9.41
N PRO A 125 11.90 -4.72 10.29
CA PRO A 125 10.86 -5.19 11.18
C PRO A 125 9.59 -5.52 10.40
N SER A 126 9.19 -6.78 10.44
CA SER A 126 7.90 -7.23 9.94
C SER A 126 6.74 -6.59 10.73
N PRO A 127 5.61 -6.32 10.08
CA PRO A 127 4.41 -5.83 10.77
C PRO A 127 3.87 -6.87 11.76
N ALA A 128 3.06 -6.43 12.73
CA ALA A 128 2.45 -7.31 13.71
C ALA A 128 1.49 -8.32 13.05
N SER A 129 1.26 -9.47 13.70
CA SER A 129 0.33 -10.48 13.18
C SER A 129 -1.12 -9.97 13.22
N PRO A 130 -2.01 -10.50 12.36
CA PRO A 130 -3.43 -10.15 12.41
C PRO A 130 -4.05 -10.38 13.79
N LYS A 131 -3.64 -11.43 14.52
CA LYS A 131 -4.05 -11.67 15.90
C LYS A 131 -3.68 -10.53 16.85
N THR A 132 -2.44 -10.03 16.77
CA THR A 132 -2.02 -8.87 17.58
C THR A 132 -2.76 -7.60 17.14
N LEU A 133 -2.96 -7.39 15.84
CA LEU A 133 -3.70 -6.22 15.35
C LEU A 133 -5.17 -6.23 15.80
N HIS A 134 -5.81 -7.41 15.90
CA HIS A 134 -7.18 -7.53 16.39
C HIS A 134 -7.34 -7.04 17.84
N THR A 135 -6.34 -7.20 18.70
CA THR A 135 -6.43 -6.68 20.09
C THR A 135 -6.48 -5.16 20.14
N HIS A 136 -5.97 -4.48 19.10
CA HIS A 136 -5.98 -3.03 18.96
C HIS A 136 -7.17 -2.52 18.12
N PHE A 137 -7.63 -3.31 17.16
CA PHE A 137 -8.66 -2.94 16.19
C PHE A 137 -9.79 -3.98 16.09
N PRO A 138 -10.47 -4.33 17.19
CA PRO A 138 -11.47 -5.41 17.22
C PRO A 138 -12.74 -5.08 16.40
N THR A 139 -12.97 -3.81 16.08
CA THR A 139 -14.08 -3.35 15.24
C THR A 139 -13.78 -3.45 13.75
N LEU A 140 -12.51 -3.56 13.36
CA LEU A 140 -12.07 -3.65 11.97
C LEU A 140 -11.80 -5.09 11.56
N LEU A 141 -11.31 -5.89 12.51
CA LEU A 141 -10.84 -7.25 12.26
C LEU A 141 -11.76 -8.25 12.95
N PRO A 142 -12.18 -9.31 12.25
CA PRO A 142 -13.01 -10.35 12.85
C PRO A 142 -12.23 -11.09 13.96
N PRO A 143 -12.91 -11.85 14.85
CA PRO A 143 -12.26 -12.55 15.96
C PRO A 143 -11.14 -13.52 15.56
N ASN A 144 -11.22 -14.10 14.36
CA ASN A 144 -10.23 -15.04 13.82
C ASN A 144 -9.63 -14.49 12.50
N PRO A 145 -8.90 -13.36 12.54
CA PRO A 145 -8.54 -12.62 11.33
C PRO A 145 -7.64 -13.43 10.39
N GLU A 146 -6.79 -14.29 10.94
CA GLU A 146 -5.85 -15.14 10.20
C GLU A 146 -6.55 -16.23 9.37
N THR A 147 -7.77 -16.63 9.77
CA THR A 147 -8.57 -17.61 9.00
C THR A 147 -9.58 -16.94 8.06
N THR A 148 -9.95 -15.68 8.34
CA THR A 148 -10.88 -14.93 7.48
C THR A 148 -10.20 -14.44 6.22
N TYR A 149 -8.96 -13.98 6.32
CA TYR A 149 -8.20 -13.53 5.16
C TYR A 149 -6.72 -13.89 5.30
N THR A 150 -6.19 -14.51 4.25
CA THR A 150 -4.77 -14.82 4.13
C THR A 150 -4.15 -13.92 3.06
N PRO A 151 -3.06 -13.20 3.36
CA PRO A 151 -2.38 -12.36 2.37
C PRO A 151 -1.83 -13.20 1.21
N HIS A 152 -1.64 -12.59 0.05
CA HIS A 152 -1.13 -13.29 -1.12
C HIS A 152 0.36 -13.60 -1.03
N LEU A 153 1.13 -12.68 -0.44
CA LEU A 153 2.56 -12.80 -0.25
C LEU A 153 3.03 -12.03 0.99
N TYR A 154 4.18 -12.41 1.51
CA TYR A 154 4.96 -11.58 2.43
C TYR A 154 6.14 -10.95 1.67
N PRO A 155 6.35 -9.62 1.79
CA PRO A 155 7.53 -8.96 1.23
C PRO A 155 8.81 -9.50 1.86
N SER A 156 9.94 -9.33 1.16
CA SER A 156 11.24 -9.68 1.72
C SER A 156 11.55 -8.87 2.98
N THR A 157 12.06 -9.54 4.02
CA THR A 157 12.58 -8.87 5.22
C THR A 157 13.92 -8.18 4.97
N ARG A 158 14.52 -8.40 3.79
CA ARG A 158 15.79 -7.82 3.35
C ARG A 158 15.63 -6.56 2.51
N GLY A 159 14.39 -6.07 2.39
CA GLY A 159 14.06 -4.90 1.60
C GLY A 159 13.99 -5.20 0.11
N GLU A 160 13.68 -4.17 -0.66
CA GLU A 160 13.37 -4.26 -2.08
C GLU A 160 14.02 -3.08 -2.80
N THR A 161 14.63 -3.30 -3.97
CA THR A 161 14.93 -2.19 -4.89
C THR A 161 13.62 -1.54 -5.36
N ILE A 162 13.71 -0.35 -5.97
CA ILE A 162 12.53 0.31 -6.53
C ILE A 162 11.81 -0.60 -7.55
N ALA A 163 12.55 -1.27 -8.43
CA ALA A 163 11.95 -2.20 -9.40
C ALA A 163 11.25 -3.39 -8.71
N GLN A 164 11.90 -4.00 -7.72
CA GLN A 164 11.34 -5.12 -6.95
C GLN A 164 10.06 -4.72 -6.21
N LEU A 165 10.00 -3.50 -5.65
CA LEU A 165 8.80 -2.94 -5.03
C LEU A 165 7.65 -2.87 -6.04
N HIS A 166 7.87 -2.33 -7.25
CA HIS A 166 6.82 -2.23 -8.27
C HIS A 166 6.29 -3.60 -8.65
N ASP A 167 7.17 -4.60 -8.81
CA ASP A 167 6.77 -5.95 -9.18
C ASP A 167 6.06 -6.69 -8.04
N ARG A 168 6.44 -6.45 -6.76
CA ARG A 168 5.64 -6.91 -5.61
C ARG A 168 4.23 -6.34 -5.68
N LEU A 169 4.09 -5.03 -5.83
CA LEU A 169 2.78 -4.37 -5.82
C LEU A 169 1.94 -4.82 -7.02
N ALA A 170 2.54 -4.94 -8.20
CA ALA A 170 1.85 -5.46 -9.38
C ALA A 170 1.34 -6.89 -9.15
N THR A 171 2.17 -7.74 -8.55
CA THR A 171 1.81 -9.13 -8.23
C THR A 171 0.68 -9.19 -7.20
N ALA A 172 0.80 -8.46 -6.08
CA ALA A 172 -0.23 -8.42 -5.04
C ALA A 172 -1.57 -7.89 -5.58
N LEU A 173 -1.54 -6.79 -6.35
CA LEU A 173 -2.75 -6.21 -6.95
C LEU A 173 -3.40 -7.15 -7.96
N ALA A 174 -2.62 -7.85 -8.80
CA ALA A 174 -3.18 -8.80 -9.76
C ALA A 174 -3.97 -9.90 -9.04
N CYS A 175 -3.46 -10.41 -7.92
CA CYS A 175 -4.18 -11.41 -7.13
C CYS A 175 -5.40 -10.83 -6.40
N ILE A 176 -5.29 -9.65 -5.77
CA ILE A 176 -6.42 -8.97 -5.12
C ILE A 176 -7.55 -8.70 -6.12
N ILE A 177 -7.21 -8.18 -7.31
CA ILE A 177 -8.19 -7.91 -8.37
C ILE A 177 -8.83 -9.21 -8.85
N ALA A 178 -8.04 -10.28 -9.06
CA ALA A 178 -8.58 -11.57 -9.48
C ALA A 178 -9.54 -12.18 -8.45
N ASP A 179 -9.20 -12.11 -7.16
CA ASP A 179 -10.07 -12.54 -6.06
C ASP A 179 -11.40 -11.75 -6.07
N LEU A 180 -11.32 -10.42 -6.18
CA LEU A 180 -12.49 -9.56 -6.19
C LEU A 180 -13.36 -9.78 -7.43
N ASP A 181 -12.75 -9.91 -8.62
CA ASP A 181 -13.46 -10.21 -9.86
C ASP A 181 -14.20 -11.55 -9.76
N ALA A 182 -13.57 -12.59 -9.17
CA ALA A 182 -14.19 -13.89 -8.94
C ALA A 182 -15.33 -13.81 -7.92
N GLU A 183 -15.12 -13.12 -6.80
CA GLU A 183 -16.12 -12.91 -5.74
C GLU A 183 -17.36 -12.19 -6.28
N ILE A 184 -17.17 -11.09 -6.99
CA ILE A 184 -18.26 -10.31 -7.58
C ILE A 184 -19.00 -11.12 -8.65
N SER A 185 -18.26 -11.81 -9.54
CA SER A 185 -18.87 -12.65 -10.58
C SER A 185 -19.73 -13.77 -9.98
N ALA A 186 -19.28 -14.39 -8.88
CA ALA A 186 -20.03 -15.44 -8.20
C ALA A 186 -21.31 -14.89 -7.55
N LEU A 187 -21.26 -13.71 -6.94
CA LEU A 187 -22.43 -13.05 -6.35
C LEU A 187 -23.48 -12.72 -7.43
N GLU A 188 -23.05 -12.05 -8.49
CA GLU A 188 -23.92 -11.57 -9.55
C GLU A 188 -24.48 -12.65 -10.47
N ALA A 189 -23.85 -13.83 -10.53
CA ALA A 189 -24.36 -14.98 -11.29
C ALA A 189 -25.76 -15.42 -10.80
N THR A 190 -26.13 -15.08 -9.57
CA THR A 190 -27.43 -15.39 -8.97
C THR A 190 -28.44 -14.23 -9.09
N GLN A 191 -28.02 -13.08 -9.65
CA GLN A 191 -28.79 -11.85 -9.68
C GLN A 191 -29.19 -11.45 -11.12
N PRO A 192 -30.35 -10.81 -11.33
CA PRO A 192 -30.67 -10.22 -12.63
C PRO A 192 -29.69 -9.07 -12.95
N PRO A 193 -29.33 -8.83 -14.23
CA PRO A 193 -28.39 -7.77 -14.61
C PRO A 193 -28.78 -6.36 -14.11
N SER A 194 -30.07 -6.09 -13.91
CA SER A 194 -30.58 -4.83 -13.37
C SER A 194 -30.24 -4.60 -11.89
N ALA A 195 -29.85 -5.64 -11.16
CA ALA A 195 -29.42 -5.57 -9.77
C ALA A 195 -27.89 -5.41 -9.64
N HIS A 196 -27.14 -5.50 -10.73
CA HIS A 196 -25.69 -5.32 -10.71
C HIS A 196 -25.37 -3.86 -10.40
N THR A 197 -24.43 -3.65 -9.49
CA THR A 197 -23.99 -2.33 -9.06
C THR A 197 -22.51 -2.15 -9.33
N SER A 198 -22.06 -0.90 -9.38
CA SER A 198 -20.62 -0.59 -9.48
C SER A 198 -19.91 -1.00 -8.18
N LYS A 199 -18.78 -1.71 -8.31
CA LYS A 199 -18.03 -2.24 -7.15
C LYS A 199 -16.69 -1.52 -7.02
N ALA A 200 -16.41 -1.06 -5.80
CA ALA A 200 -15.15 -0.42 -5.45
C ALA A 200 -14.40 -1.15 -4.35
N VAL A 201 -13.07 -1.08 -4.36
CA VAL A 201 -12.24 -1.51 -3.23
C VAL A 201 -11.48 -0.31 -2.67
N LEU A 202 -11.42 -0.21 -1.34
CA LEU A 202 -10.51 0.72 -0.65
C LEU A 202 -9.24 -0.01 -0.26
N ILE A 203 -8.07 0.54 -0.61
CA ILE A 203 -6.75 0.05 -0.22
C ILE A 203 -6.02 1.15 0.55
N CYS A 204 -5.71 0.91 1.82
CA CYS A 204 -4.86 1.80 2.62
C CYS A 204 -3.40 1.33 2.65
N SER A 205 -2.47 2.20 2.31
CA SER A 205 -1.03 1.87 2.26
C SER A 205 -0.14 3.10 2.59
N HIS A 206 1.10 3.07 2.11
CA HIS A 206 2.17 4.03 2.40
C HIS A 206 2.60 4.76 1.14
N ALA A 207 3.40 5.80 1.28
CA ALA A 207 3.75 6.68 0.16
C ALA A 207 4.37 5.94 -1.03
N ALA A 208 5.49 5.24 -0.81
CA ALA A 208 6.20 4.53 -1.86
C ALA A 208 5.38 3.37 -2.49
N PRO A 209 4.74 2.49 -1.70
CA PRO A 209 3.79 1.53 -2.24
C PRO A 209 2.69 2.16 -3.10
N LEU A 210 2.13 3.32 -2.72
CA LEU A 210 1.05 3.93 -3.51
C LEU A 210 1.52 4.53 -4.84
N VAL A 211 2.72 5.09 -4.91
CA VAL A 211 3.32 5.47 -6.22
C VAL A 211 3.49 4.22 -7.09
N ALA A 212 4.04 3.14 -6.52
CA ALA A 212 4.21 1.88 -7.23
C ALA A 212 2.87 1.25 -7.67
N VAL A 213 1.83 1.31 -6.83
CA VAL A 213 0.46 0.89 -7.18
C VAL A 213 -0.09 1.71 -8.34
N GLY A 214 0.05 3.04 -8.32
CA GLY A 214 -0.42 3.90 -9.41
C GLY A 214 0.21 3.52 -10.76
N ARG A 215 1.52 3.29 -10.77
CA ARG A 215 2.27 2.84 -11.94
C ARG A 215 1.85 1.43 -12.38
N ALA A 216 1.70 0.49 -11.43
CA ALA A 216 1.27 -0.88 -11.69
C ALA A 216 -0.15 -0.98 -12.26
N LEU A 217 -1.08 -0.16 -11.76
CA LEU A 217 -2.46 -0.10 -12.24
C LEU A 217 -2.56 0.51 -13.64
N THR A 218 -1.81 1.58 -13.90
CA THR A 218 -1.82 2.26 -15.21
C THR A 218 -0.97 1.55 -16.26
N GLY A 219 0.02 0.76 -15.82
CA GLY A 219 1.04 0.18 -16.70
C GLY A 219 2.13 1.17 -17.13
N LYS A 220 2.16 2.36 -16.54
CA LYS A 220 3.09 3.43 -16.89
C LYS A 220 4.25 3.42 -15.90
N MET A 221 5.29 2.65 -16.21
CA MET A 221 6.58 2.78 -15.54
C MET A 221 7.38 3.88 -16.25
N PRO A 222 7.73 5.00 -15.57
CA PRO A 222 8.55 6.03 -16.18
C PRO A 222 9.99 5.56 -16.39
N ALA A 223 10.71 6.18 -17.32
CA ALA A 223 12.13 5.89 -17.56
C ALA A 223 13.00 6.33 -16.36
N ASP A 224 12.63 7.44 -15.73
CA ASP A 224 13.17 7.89 -14.46
C ASP A 224 12.17 7.54 -13.35
N SER A 225 12.57 6.67 -12.43
CA SER A 225 11.73 6.30 -11.30
C SER A 225 11.33 7.47 -10.41
N GLY A 226 12.08 8.58 -10.44
CA GLY A 226 11.83 9.77 -9.66
C GLY A 226 10.77 10.72 -10.22
N GLU A 227 10.13 10.38 -11.35
CA GLU A 227 9.01 11.15 -11.89
C GLU A 227 7.88 11.34 -10.86
N GLU A 228 7.40 12.57 -10.68
CA GLU A 228 6.29 12.92 -9.79
C GLU A 228 4.93 12.72 -10.48
N ASP A 229 4.60 11.47 -10.78
CA ASP A 229 3.40 11.08 -11.53
C ASP A 229 2.17 10.80 -10.63
N PHE A 230 2.38 10.38 -9.38
CA PHE A 230 1.33 10.07 -8.41
C PHE A 230 1.46 10.83 -7.09
N ASN A 231 0.42 11.58 -6.75
CA ASN A 231 0.34 12.37 -5.53
C ASN A 231 -0.07 11.50 -4.34
N VAL A 232 0.84 11.31 -3.39
CA VAL A 232 0.65 10.43 -2.21
C VAL A 232 0.67 11.22 -0.90
N PHE A 233 -0.19 12.23 -0.78
CA PHE A 233 -0.34 13.04 0.44
C PHE A 233 -0.91 12.24 1.62
N THR A 234 -0.62 12.64 2.86
CA THR A 234 -1.17 11.98 4.06
C THR A 234 -2.69 12.06 4.06
N ALA A 235 -3.37 10.91 4.24
CA ALA A 235 -4.83 10.77 4.14
C ALA A 235 -5.46 11.27 2.82
N GLY A 236 -4.65 11.55 1.79
CA GLY A 236 -5.14 11.88 0.47
C GLY A 236 -5.69 10.65 -0.25
N LEU A 237 -6.61 10.88 -1.18
CA LEU A 237 -7.36 9.83 -1.87
C LEU A 237 -7.07 9.85 -3.37
N SER A 238 -6.61 8.74 -3.92
CA SER A 238 -6.56 8.54 -5.38
C SER A 238 -7.65 7.60 -5.83
N THR A 239 -8.23 7.86 -7.00
CA THR A 239 -9.32 7.07 -7.59
C THR A 239 -8.91 6.57 -8.95
N PHE A 240 -9.06 5.27 -9.15
CA PHE A 240 -8.78 4.59 -10.41
C PHE A 240 -10.04 3.92 -10.94
N LYS A 241 -10.27 4.03 -12.25
CA LYS A 241 -11.36 3.37 -12.96
C LYS A 241 -10.81 2.33 -13.93
N ARG A 242 -11.42 1.14 -13.97
CA ARG A 242 -10.97 0.07 -14.86
C ARG A 242 -11.22 0.44 -16.32
N ARG A 243 -10.27 0.14 -17.21
CA ARG A 243 -10.43 0.35 -18.65
C ARG A 243 -11.41 -0.65 -19.25
N SER A 244 -12.29 -0.18 -20.14
CA SER A 244 -13.18 -1.05 -20.90
C SER A 244 -12.42 -1.82 -21.99
N GLY A 245 -12.72 -3.11 -22.17
CA GLY A 245 -12.24 -3.89 -23.32
C GLY A 245 -10.76 -4.28 -23.32
N SER A 246 -10.04 -4.10 -22.22
CA SER A 246 -8.62 -4.48 -22.10
C SER A 246 -8.50 -5.88 -21.50
N SER A 247 -7.82 -6.80 -22.20
CA SER A 247 -7.51 -8.13 -21.66
C SER A 247 -6.45 -8.00 -20.56
N ALA A 248 -6.60 -8.78 -19.48
CA ALA A 248 -5.58 -8.86 -18.44
C ALA A 248 -4.24 -9.26 -19.06
N GLY A 249 -3.16 -8.55 -18.71
CA GLY A 249 -1.81 -8.91 -19.12
C GLY A 249 -1.52 -10.37 -18.72
N SER A 250 -1.03 -11.17 -19.66
CA SER A 250 -0.66 -12.56 -19.39
C SER A 250 0.49 -12.66 -18.39
N ALA A 251 0.58 -13.79 -17.69
CA ALA A 251 1.80 -14.16 -16.97
C ALA A 251 3.00 -14.17 -17.94
N GLY A 252 4.18 -13.77 -17.45
CA GLY A 252 5.41 -13.72 -18.26
C GLY A 252 6.20 -12.40 -18.19
N GLY A 253 6.08 -11.64 -17.11
CA GLY A 253 7.10 -10.64 -16.77
C GLY A 253 8.43 -11.34 -16.44
N VAL A 254 9.55 -10.60 -16.49
CA VAL A 254 10.80 -11.07 -15.90
C VAL A 254 10.58 -11.08 -14.39
N ASP A 255 10.68 -12.25 -13.74
CA ASP A 255 10.43 -12.37 -12.31
C ASP A 255 11.56 -11.67 -11.53
N LEU A 256 11.25 -10.48 -11.01
CA LEU A 256 12.13 -9.67 -10.18
C LEU A 256 11.58 -9.53 -8.76
N LEU A 257 10.83 -10.50 -8.23
CA LEU A 257 10.52 -10.44 -6.80
C LEU A 257 11.81 -10.50 -5.96
N ALA A 258 11.88 -9.69 -4.91
CA ALA A 258 13.06 -9.63 -4.05
C ALA A 258 13.31 -11.00 -3.39
N PRO A 259 14.58 -11.47 -3.28
CA PRO A 259 14.90 -12.69 -2.56
C PRO A 259 14.31 -12.69 -1.15
N GLY A 260 13.67 -13.78 -0.75
CA GLY A 260 12.98 -13.89 0.53
C GLY A 260 11.52 -13.42 0.54
N THR A 261 11.00 -12.91 -0.59
CA THR A 261 9.56 -12.75 -0.80
C THR A 261 8.89 -14.12 -0.76
N LYS A 262 7.83 -14.27 0.03
CA LYS A 262 7.16 -15.56 0.26
C LYS A 262 5.75 -15.55 -0.31
N PRO A 263 5.46 -16.26 -1.41
CA PRO A 263 4.09 -16.48 -1.86
C PRO A 263 3.36 -17.38 -0.86
N ILE A 264 2.09 -17.10 -0.58
CA ILE A 264 1.30 -17.83 0.44
C ILE A 264 0.13 -18.58 -0.16
N ARG A 265 -0.63 -17.96 -1.07
CA ARG A 265 -1.86 -18.57 -1.62
C ARG A 265 -1.66 -19.24 -2.98
N SER A 266 -0.62 -18.87 -3.72
CA SER A 266 -0.40 -19.35 -5.09
C SER A 266 1.02 -19.91 -5.21
N GLU A 267 1.14 -21.24 -5.32
CA GLU A 267 2.39 -21.86 -5.73
C GLU A 267 2.73 -21.39 -7.16
N GLY A 268 3.97 -20.92 -7.38
CA GLY A 268 4.38 -20.39 -8.69
C GLY A 268 3.86 -18.99 -9.02
N LEU A 269 3.64 -18.14 -8.00
CA LEU A 269 3.34 -16.72 -8.16
C LEU A 269 4.36 -16.08 -9.12
N SER A 270 3.88 -15.46 -10.20
CA SER A 270 4.74 -14.80 -11.19
C SER A 270 4.35 -13.34 -11.36
N VAL A 271 5.34 -12.51 -11.64
CA VAL A 271 5.11 -11.09 -11.91
C VAL A 271 4.28 -10.94 -13.20
N PRO A 272 3.12 -10.25 -13.14
CA PRO A 272 2.30 -10.03 -14.32
C PRO A 272 3.02 -9.12 -15.32
N ASN A 273 2.75 -9.30 -16.61
CA ASN A 273 3.24 -8.35 -17.62
C ASN A 273 2.41 -7.06 -17.59
N TRP A 274 2.72 -6.19 -16.63
CA TRP A 274 1.93 -4.99 -16.31
C TRP A 274 2.42 -3.72 -17.02
N GLN A 275 3.68 -3.65 -17.41
CA GLN A 275 4.29 -2.46 -18.01
C GLN A 275 3.81 -2.20 -19.46
N GLY A 276 4.21 -1.07 -20.04
CA GLY A 276 3.89 -0.71 -21.42
C GLY A 276 2.43 -0.30 -21.61
N GLY A 277 1.82 0.29 -20.59
CA GLY A 277 0.42 0.72 -20.61
C GLY A 277 -0.60 -0.40 -20.43
N LYS A 278 -0.16 -1.64 -20.15
CA LYS A 278 -1.09 -2.77 -19.93
C LYS A 278 -1.84 -2.66 -18.62
N GLY A 279 -1.11 -2.40 -17.54
CA GLY A 279 -1.62 -2.37 -16.18
C GLY A 279 -2.06 -3.75 -15.67
N VAL A 280 -2.07 -3.93 -14.36
CA VAL A 280 -2.54 -5.17 -13.75
C VAL A 280 -4.06 -5.33 -13.85
N GLY A 281 -4.53 -6.56 -13.98
CA GLY A 281 -5.97 -6.86 -13.97
C GLY A 281 -6.77 -6.17 -15.09
N GLY A 282 -6.17 -5.97 -16.27
CA GLY A 282 -6.83 -5.31 -17.41
C GLY A 282 -6.61 -3.80 -17.47
N GLY A 283 -5.89 -3.23 -16.50
CA GLY A 283 -5.44 -1.84 -16.56
C GLY A 283 -6.48 -0.80 -16.17
N TRP A 284 -5.98 0.33 -15.69
CA TRP A 284 -6.79 1.35 -15.01
C TRP A 284 -6.37 2.76 -15.40
N ASP A 285 -7.31 3.69 -15.35
CA ASP A 285 -7.09 5.12 -15.53
C ASP A 285 -7.19 5.83 -14.17
N CYS A 286 -6.19 6.65 -13.85
CA CYS A 286 -6.22 7.50 -12.66
C CYS A 286 -7.14 8.71 -12.94
N VAL A 287 -8.31 8.74 -12.29
CA VAL A 287 -9.32 9.80 -12.46
C VAL A 287 -9.36 10.77 -11.28
N GLY A 288 -8.65 10.46 -10.19
CA GLY A 288 -8.34 11.36 -9.09
C GLY A 288 -6.96 11.03 -8.55
N ASN A 289 -6.08 12.03 -8.45
CA ASN A 289 -4.66 11.85 -8.11
C ASN A 289 -4.32 12.61 -6.83
N GLY A 290 -4.45 11.94 -5.69
CA GLY A 290 -4.17 12.50 -4.37
C GLY A 290 -5.10 13.64 -3.97
N ASP A 291 -6.42 13.47 -4.14
CA ASP A 291 -7.41 14.44 -3.69
C ASP A 291 -7.32 14.64 -2.16
N CYS A 292 -7.19 15.91 -1.77
CA CYS A 292 -7.16 16.36 -0.38
C CYS A 292 -8.17 17.50 -0.16
N SER A 293 -9.11 17.72 -1.08
CA SER A 293 -10.10 18.80 -1.00
C SER A 293 -11.05 18.66 0.19
N PHE A 294 -11.21 17.44 0.71
CA PHE A 294 -11.99 17.14 1.91
C PHE A 294 -11.19 17.28 3.23
N LEU A 295 -9.87 17.47 3.16
CA LEU A 295 -9.02 17.66 4.33
C LEU A 295 -8.91 19.15 4.65
N SER A 296 -9.09 19.52 5.92
CA SER A 296 -9.04 20.93 6.33
C SER A 296 -7.65 21.56 6.14
N GLY A 297 -6.59 20.76 6.24
CA GLY A 297 -5.22 21.19 5.97
C GLY A 297 -4.75 21.01 4.52
N GLY A 298 -5.62 20.50 3.63
CA GLY A 298 -5.28 20.26 2.23
C GLY A 298 -4.17 19.22 2.03
N ALA A 299 -3.40 19.40 0.96
CA ALA A 299 -2.35 18.47 0.55
C ALA A 299 -1.07 18.65 1.38
N GLU A 300 -0.64 17.60 2.07
CA GLU A 300 0.53 17.64 2.95
C GLU A 300 1.43 16.40 2.79
N ARG A 301 2.72 16.60 3.05
CA ARG A 301 3.74 15.52 3.11
C ARG A 301 3.80 14.66 1.85
N GLY A 302 3.67 15.26 0.66
CA GLY A 302 3.89 14.59 -0.62
C GLY A 302 5.24 13.88 -0.66
N TRP A 303 5.35 12.85 -1.50
CA TRP A 303 6.54 12.02 -1.59
C TRP A 303 6.65 11.40 -2.99
N HIS A 304 7.87 11.27 -3.49
CA HIS A 304 8.20 10.55 -4.71
C HIS A 304 9.57 9.86 -4.52
N PHE A 305 9.92 8.92 -5.40
CA PHE A 305 11.27 8.34 -5.42
C PHE A 305 12.29 9.39 -5.88
N ASN A 306 13.55 9.30 -5.45
CA ASN A 306 14.64 10.13 -5.98
C ASN A 306 15.59 9.33 -6.88
N GLY A 307 15.31 8.04 -7.11
CA GLY A 307 16.03 7.15 -8.01
C GLY A 307 17.26 6.48 -7.41
N GLU A 308 17.88 7.09 -6.40
CA GLU A 308 19.08 6.58 -5.74
C GLU A 308 18.80 5.65 -4.55
N GLU A 309 17.55 5.31 -4.27
CA GLU A 309 17.20 4.49 -3.08
C GLU A 309 17.37 2.97 -3.28
N SER A 310 17.93 2.53 -4.42
CA SER A 310 18.10 1.10 -4.73
C SER A 310 19.46 0.52 -4.31
N PHE A 311 20.35 1.29 -3.68
CA PHE A 311 21.66 0.80 -3.25
C PHE A 311 21.56 0.03 -1.93
N ASP A 312 22.21 -1.13 -1.89
CA ASP A 312 22.50 -1.83 -0.64
C ASP A 312 23.53 -1.02 0.15
N THR A 313 23.13 -0.51 1.31
CA THR A 313 24.03 0.31 2.14
C THR A 313 25.19 -0.49 2.71
N GLY A 314 25.10 -1.84 2.70
CA GLY A 314 26.11 -2.73 3.26
C GLY A 314 26.40 -2.47 4.74
N PRO A 315 27.22 -3.31 5.40
CA PRO A 315 27.77 -2.95 6.70
C PRO A 315 28.71 -1.75 6.52
N MET A 316 28.23 -0.55 6.85
CA MET A 316 29.07 0.64 6.89
C MET A 316 30.24 0.40 7.85
N ALA A 317 31.44 0.85 7.45
CA ALA A 317 32.69 0.56 8.14
C ALA A 317 32.58 0.73 9.68
N PRO A 318 33.29 -0.09 10.47
CA PRO A 318 33.17 -0.08 11.93
C PRO A 318 33.36 1.33 12.50
N PRO A 319 32.84 1.65 13.70
CA PRO A 319 32.97 2.99 14.29
C PRO A 319 34.42 3.51 14.40
N SER A 320 35.40 2.60 14.38
CA SER A 320 36.84 2.88 14.38
C SER A 320 37.41 3.27 13.01
N ALA A 321 36.66 3.13 11.93
CA ALA A 321 37.10 3.47 10.59
C ALA A 321 37.05 4.99 10.37
N LEU A 322 38.18 5.57 9.98
CA LEU A 322 38.27 6.97 9.61
C LEU A 322 37.47 7.23 8.32
N PRO A 323 36.80 8.39 8.18
CA PRO A 323 36.06 8.73 6.97
C PRO A 323 37.00 8.80 5.76
N THR A 324 36.75 7.98 4.75
CA THR A 324 37.40 8.07 3.45
C THR A 324 36.76 9.19 2.63
N SER A 325 37.12 10.43 2.94
CA SER A 325 36.93 11.53 1.98
C SER A 325 38.05 11.48 0.94
N ALA A 326 37.68 11.18 -0.31
CA ALA A 326 38.58 11.21 -1.45
C ALA A 326 39.07 12.63 -1.75
N SER A 327 40.38 12.85 -1.60
CA SER A 327 41.16 13.82 -2.37
C SER A 327 42.65 13.58 -2.09
N THR A 328 43.24 12.58 -2.73
CA THR A 328 44.69 12.60 -2.97
C THR A 328 44.94 13.56 -4.13
N LEU A 329 45.05 14.85 -3.79
CA LEU A 329 45.77 15.80 -4.62
C LEU A 329 47.18 15.23 -4.84
N VAL A 330 47.44 14.83 -6.07
CA VAL A 330 48.79 14.56 -6.57
C VAL A 330 49.56 15.87 -6.47
N ALA A 331 50.40 15.99 -5.44
CA ALA A 331 51.42 17.02 -5.40
C ALA A 331 52.61 16.55 -6.24
N ASP A 332 52.57 16.90 -7.52
CA ASP A 332 53.79 17.03 -8.32
C ASP A 332 54.76 17.92 -7.54
N THR A 333 55.87 17.34 -7.07
CA THR A 333 57.03 18.13 -6.68
C THR A 333 58.21 17.62 -7.49
N LYS A 334 58.47 18.29 -8.61
CA LYS A 334 59.79 18.35 -9.21
C LYS A 334 60.73 19.03 -8.23
N LEU A 335 61.80 18.33 -7.86
CA LEU A 335 63.18 18.83 -7.82
C LEU A 335 64.12 17.61 -7.83
#